data_AF-A0A2H5YIH5-F1
#
_entry.id   AF-A0A2H5YIH5-F1
#
_cell.length_a   1.000
_cell.length_b   1.000
_cell.length_c   1.000
_cell.angle_alpha   90.00
_cell.angle_beta   90.00
_cell.angle_gamma   90.00
#
_symmetry.space_group_name_H-M   'P 1'
#
loop_
_entity.id
_entity.type
_entity.pdbx_description
1 polymer ?
#
loop_
_entity_poly.entity_id
_entity_poly.type
_entity_poly.pdbx_seq_one_letter_code
_entity_poly.pdbx_strand_id
1 'polypeptide(L)' 'MVGDPSALDTRRLLDVVYSTFLPNKVVVGLPPDTAAPPGFPLLEGRTAVGGRATAYVCQNFACREPATEPDVLAAQLRDP' A
#
# COMPACT_ATOMS: atom_id res chain seq x y z
N MET A 1 -2.61 -0.99 -1.66
CA MET A 1 -2.48 0.44 -1.32
C MET A 1 -3.84 1.08 -1.48
N VAL A 2 -4.25 1.92 -0.54
CA VAL A 2 -5.50 2.69 -0.61
C VAL A 2 -5.15 4.16 -0.79
N GLY A 3 -5.66 4.80 -1.84
CA GLY A 3 -5.35 6.19 -2.16
C GLY A 3 -5.67 6.55 -3.61
N ASP A 4 -5.81 7.86 -3.88
CA ASP A 4 -6.02 8.40 -5.23
C ASP A 4 -4.67 8.48 -5.96
N PRO A 5 -4.48 7.79 -7.11
CA PRO A 5 -3.23 7.83 -7.88
C PRO A 5 -2.78 9.23 -8.30
N SER A 6 -3.70 10.19 -8.37
CA SER A 6 -3.42 11.58 -8.71
C SER A 6 -2.96 12.42 -7.51
N ALA A 7 -3.22 11.96 -6.29
CA ALA A 7 -2.86 12.67 -5.06
C ALA A 7 -1.36 12.56 -4.74
N LEU A 8 -0.80 13.64 -4.18
CA LEU A 8 0.63 13.75 -3.90
C LEU A 8 1.13 12.69 -2.91
N ASP A 9 0.36 12.41 -1.86
CA ASP A 9 0.70 11.42 -0.83
C ASP A 9 0.76 10.00 -1.40
N THR A 10 -0.22 9.61 -2.23
CA THR A 10 -0.25 8.32 -2.93
C THR A 10 0.97 8.19 -3.85
N ARG A 11 1.29 9.23 -4.63
CA ARG A 11 2.47 9.24 -5.50
C ARG A 11 3.76 9.04 -4.72
N ARG A 12 3.93 9.72 -3.59
CA ARG A 12 5.12 9.55 -2.73
C ARG A 12 5.28 8.11 -2.22
N LEU A 13 4.19 7.44 -1.88
CA LEU A 13 4.25 6.02 -1.49
C LEU A 13 4.57 5.12 -2.68
N LEU A 14 3.99 5.39 -3.85
CA LEU A 14 4.28 4.64 -5.08
C LEU A 14 5.74 4.81 -5.51
N ASP A 15 6.33 6.00 -5.39
CA ASP A 15 7.73 6.25 -5.69
C ASP A 15 8.64 5.31 -4.87
N VAL A 16 8.38 5.16 -3.56
CA VAL A 16 9.12 4.22 -2.70
C VAL A 16 8.95 2.77 -3.14
N VAL A 17 7.72 2.38 -3.50
CA VAL A 17 7.43 1.02 -4.00
C VAL A 17 8.18 0.74 -5.28
N TYR A 18 8.22 1.69 -6.22
CA TYR A 18 8.84 1.50 -7.54
C TYR A 18 10.35 1.74 -7.55
N SER A 19 10.90 2.53 -6.61
CA SER A 19 12.35 2.71 -6.46
C SER A 19 13.05 1.51 -5.80
N THR A 20 12.29 0.66 -5.10
CA THR A 20 12.84 -0.49 -4.39
C THR A 20 12.69 -1.77 -5.23
N PHE A 21 13.81 -2.43 -5.52
CA PHE A 21 13.79 -3.73 -6.18
C PHE A 21 13.35 -4.82 -5.20
N LEU A 22 12.22 -5.47 -5.48
CA LEU A 22 11.70 -6.61 -4.74
C LEU A 22 11.24 -7.67 -5.74
N PRO A 23 11.86 -8.86 -5.77
CA PRO A 23 11.43 -9.93 -6.65
C PRO A 23 10.01 -10.35 -6.28
N ASN A 24 9.20 -10.66 -7.30
CA ASN A 24 7.82 -11.15 -7.15
C ASN A 24 6.85 -10.21 -6.42
N LYS A 25 7.13 -8.89 -6.37
CA LYS A 25 6.20 -7.93 -5.77
C LYS A 25 4.93 -7.76 -6.59
N VAL A 26 3.79 -7.73 -5.92
CA VAL A 26 2.49 -7.39 -6.52
C VAL A 26 1.98 -6.11 -5.87
N VAL A 27 1.60 -5.13 -6.70
CA VAL A 27 1.07 -3.84 -6.24
C VAL A 27 -0.37 -3.72 -6.73
N VAL A 28 -1.29 -3.56 -5.79
CA VAL A 28 -2.72 -3.34 -6.09
C VAL A 28 -3.16 -2.05 -5.44
N GLY A 29 -3.85 -1.21 -6.21
CA GLY A 29 -4.42 0.06 -5.77
C GLY A 29 -5.93 -0.05 -5.58
N LEU A 30 -6.46 0.64 -4.57
CA LEU A 30 -7.87 0.84 -4.31
C LEU A 30 -8.12 2.33 -4.09
N PRO A 31 -9.04 2.99 -4.82
CA PRO A 31 -9.38 4.38 -4.52
C PRO A 31 -9.92 4.51 -3.09
N PRO A 32 -9.78 5.69 -2.45
CA PRO A 32 -10.36 5.92 -1.13
C PRO A 32 -11.89 5.69 -1.17
N ASP A 33 -12.44 5.26 -0.03
CA ASP A 33 -13.88 5.03 0.18
C ASP A 33 -14.55 4.09 -0.83
N THR A 34 -13.76 3.30 -1.55
CA THR A 34 -14.25 2.30 -2.51
C THR A 34 -14.15 0.92 -1.89
N ALA A 35 -15.23 0.14 -1.99
CA ALA A 35 -15.22 -1.25 -1.55
C ALA A 35 -14.28 -2.09 -2.42
N ALA A 36 -13.65 -3.09 -1.82
CA ALA A 36 -12.84 -4.06 -2.56
C ALA A 36 -13.71 -4.74 -3.64
N PRO A 37 -13.27 -4.77 -4.91
CA PRO A 37 -13.99 -5.50 -5.95
C PRO A 37 -14.03 -7.01 -5.62
N PRO A 38 -15.11 -7.71 -5.99
CA PRO A 38 -15.22 -9.14 -5.76
C PRO A 38 -14.06 -9.88 -6.46
N GLY A 39 -13.51 -10.89 -5.77
CA GLY A 39 -12.36 -11.66 -6.26
C GLY A 39 -10.99 -11.10 -5.86
N PHE A 40 -10.92 -10.03 -5.06
CA PHE A 40 -9.67 -9.46 -4.55
C PHE A 40 -9.57 -9.53 -3.02
N PRO A 41 -9.36 -10.73 -2.43
CA PRO A 41 -9.32 -10.92 -0.97
C PRO A 41 -8.22 -10.09 -0.28
N LEU A 42 -7.14 -9.77 -1.00
CA LEU A 42 -6.05 -8.94 -0.49
C LEU A 42 -6.47 -7.48 -0.19
N LEU A 43 -7.57 -7.01 -0.78
CA LEU A 43 -8.13 -5.67 -0.58
C LEU A 43 -9.23 -5.62 0.49
N GLU A 44 -9.70 -6.77 0.98
CA GLU A 44 -10.75 -6.83 1.98
C GLU A 44 -10.31 -6.15 3.30
N GLY A 45 -11.16 -5.25 3.81
CA GLY A 45 -10.90 -4.51 5.04
C GLY A 45 -9.74 -3.50 4.96
N ARG A 46 -9.21 -3.19 3.78
CA ARG A 46 -8.17 -2.16 3.59
C ARG A 46 -8.82 -0.80 3.40
N THR A 47 -8.38 0.19 4.18
CA THR A 47 -8.95 1.54 4.18
C THR A 47 -7.83 2.60 4.24
N ALA A 48 -8.18 3.85 3.99
CA ALA A 48 -7.29 4.96 4.27
C ALA A 48 -7.23 5.21 5.78
N VAL A 49 -6.03 5.30 6.35
CA VAL A 49 -5.84 5.58 7.78
C VAL A 49 -5.71 7.08 7.99
N GLY A 50 -6.61 7.65 8.79
CA GLY A 50 -6.62 9.10 9.07
C GLY A 50 -6.82 9.96 7.82
N GLY A 51 -7.56 9.46 6.82
CA GLY A 51 -7.82 10.17 5.57
C GLY A 51 -6.61 10.31 4.64
N ARG A 52 -5.52 9.58 4.88
CA ARG A 52 -4.29 9.63 4.08
C ARG A 52 -4.10 8.37 3.25
N ALA A 53 -3.37 8.49 2.14
CA ALA A 53 -2.92 7.34 1.38
C ALA A 53 -2.20 6.34 2.29
N THR A 54 -2.55 5.06 2.14
CA THR A 54 -2.11 4.00 3.05
C THR A 54 -1.59 2.80 2.27
N ALA A 55 -0.33 2.45 2.50
CA ALA A 55 0.29 1.23 2.02
C ALA A 55 0.13 0.11 3.03
N TYR A 56 -0.16 -1.08 2.52
CA TYR A 56 -0.22 -2.32 3.29
C TYR A 56 0.80 -3.27 2.69
N VAL A 57 1.85 -3.58 3.45
CA VAL A 57 2.90 -4.52 3.05
C VAL A 57 2.56 -5.87 3.66
N CYS A 58 2.21 -6.83 2.80
CA CYS A 58 1.85 -8.18 3.20
C CYS A 58 2.82 -9.20 2.62
N GLN A 59 3.29 -10.10 3.46
CA GLN A 59 4.25 -11.15 3.12
C GLN A 59 3.94 -12.39 3.95
N ASN A 60 4.06 -13.59 3.36
CA ASN A 60 3.80 -14.86 4.03
C ASN A 60 2.44 -14.89 4.77
N PHE A 61 1.40 -14.36 4.11
CA PHE A 61 0.03 -14.26 4.64
C PHE A 61 -0.14 -13.37 5.88
N ALA A 62 0.89 -12.60 6.26
CA ALA A 62 0.83 -11.61 7.33
C ALA A 62 1.03 -10.20 6.75
N CYS A 63 0.36 -9.20 7.31
CA CYS A 63 0.59 -7.81 6.95
C CYS A 63 1.28 -7.07 8.10
N ARG A 64 2.23 -6.21 7.76
CA ARG A 64 2.82 -5.24 8.69
C ARG A 64 1.80 -4.15 9.00
N GLU A 65 2.14 -3.29 9.97
CA GLU A 65 1.32 -2.13 10.30
C GLU A 65 1.13 -1.21 9.07
N PRO A 66 -0.04 -0.59 8.89
CA PRO A 66 -0.29 0.27 7.75
C PRO A 66 0.68 1.47 7.71
N ALA A 67 1.33 1.69 6.57
CA ALA A 67 2.26 2.80 6.39
C ALA A 67 1.59 3.96 5.64
N THR A 68 1.62 5.15 6.23
CA THR A 68 1.14 6.40 5.61
C THR A 68 2.27 7.35 5.26
N GLU A 69 3.49 7.07 5.73
CA GLU A 69 4.69 7.86 5.47
C GLU A 69 5.67 7.09 4.57
N PRO A 70 6.34 7.76 3.61
CA PRO A 70 7.30 7.14 2.70
C PRO A 70 8.45 6.42 3.42
N ASP A 71 8.99 7.02 4.49
CA ASP A 71 10.14 6.45 5.22
C ASP A 71 9.77 5.16 5.97
N VAL A 72 8.56 5.12 6.53
CA VAL A 72 8.02 3.92 7.20
C VAL A 72 7.84 2.81 6.17
N LEU A 73 7.26 3.11 5.01
CA LEU A 73 7.10 2.16 3.93
C LEU A 73 8.47 1.65 3.43
N ALA A 74 9.44 2.54 3.22
CA ALA A 74 10.78 2.17 2.78
C ALA A 74 11.49 1.27 3.80
N ALA A 75 11.28 1.47 5.10
CA ALA A 75 11.78 0.57 6.13
C ALA A 75 11.13 -0.83 6.03
N GLN A 76 9.80 -0.89 5.88
CA GLN A 76 9.07 -2.16 5.75
C GLN A 76 9.47 -2.96 4.49
N LEU A 77 9.83 -2.29 3.39
CA LEU A 77 10.24 -2.94 2.15
C LEU A 77 11.70 -3.44 2.15
N ARG A 78 12.56 -2.93 3.04
CA ARG A 78 13.99 -3.31 3.10
C ARG A 78 14.27 -4.53 3.97
N ASP A 79 13.28 -4.95 4.76
CA ASP A 79 13.35 -6.06 5.70
C ASP A 79 12.43 -7.20 5.20
N PRO A 80 12.92 -8.09 4.32
CA PRO A 80 12.14 -9.21 3.78
C PRO A 80 11.96 -10.35 4.78
#